data_AF-A0A0M8PDL5-F1
#
_entry.id   AF-A0A0M8PDL5-F1
#
_cell.length_a   1.000
_cell.length_b   1.000
_cell.length_c   1.000
_cell.angle_alpha   90.00
_cell.angle_beta   90.00
_cell.angle_gamma   90.00
#
_symmetry.space_group_name_H-M   'P 1'
#
loop_
_entity.id
_entity.type
_entity.pdbx_description
1 polymer ?
#
loop_
_entity_poly.entity_id
_entity_poly.type
_entity_poly.pdbx_seq_one_letter_code
_entity_poly.pdbx_strand_id
1 'polypeptide(L)'
;MSQVMALEGACFVLVCTQVMSEENFNKNKVQDLEYVQGTGGGFSAIFGPGGEPIATMPSDKEGILYANVDVNDKLRAKQWLDVVGHYSRPDMLSLRVNTHPSKPVFFAEEPEK
;
A
#
# COMPACT_ATOMS: atom_id res chain seq x y z
N MET A 1 -5.36 -6.34 -2.10
CA MET A 1 -5.83 -4.98 -1.74
C MET A 1 -5.19 -3.90 -2.61
N SER A 2 -3.88 -3.96 -2.90
CA SER A 2 -3.16 -2.91 -3.64
C SER A 2 -3.72 -2.59 -5.03
N GLN A 3 -4.24 -3.61 -5.73
CA GLN A 3 -4.89 -3.44 -7.03
C GLN A 3 -6.15 -2.55 -6.96
N VAL A 4 -6.98 -2.78 -5.93
CA VAL A 4 -8.20 -2.01 -5.68
C VAL A 4 -7.86 -0.58 -5.29
N MET A 5 -6.81 -0.39 -4.48
CA MET A 5 -6.32 0.95 -4.12
C MET A 5 -5.86 1.75 -5.34
N ALA A 6 -5.24 1.09 -6.32
CA ALA A 6 -4.83 1.72 -7.58
C ALA A 6 -6.05 2.22 -8.38
N LEU A 7 -7.08 1.38 -8.51
CA LEU A 7 -8.32 1.71 -9.23
C LEU A 7 -9.12 2.81 -8.52
N GLU A 8 -9.39 2.65 -7.22
CA GLU A 8 -10.21 3.61 -6.45
C GLU A 8 -9.50 4.96 -6.30
N GLY A 9 -8.18 4.95 -6.11
CA GLY A 9 -7.37 6.15 -6.01
C GLY A 9 -7.05 6.79 -7.37
N ALA A 10 -7.34 6.10 -8.48
CA ALA A 10 -6.89 6.45 -9.83
C ALA A 10 -5.39 6.81 -9.84
N CYS A 11 -4.55 5.96 -9.23
CA CYS A 11 -3.13 6.24 -9.05
C CYS A 11 -2.27 5.01 -9.28
N PHE A 12 -0.99 5.24 -9.59
CA PHE A 12 -0.01 4.17 -9.65
C PHE A 12 0.31 3.67 -8.24
N VAL A 13 0.23 2.36 -8.02
CA VAL A 13 0.52 1.74 -6.73
C VAL A 13 1.73 0.84 -6.87
N LEU A 14 2.75 1.12 -6.05
CA LEU A 14 3.97 0.32 -5.96
C LEU A 14 3.91 -0.47 -4.66
N VAL A 15 3.96 -1.80 -4.79
CA VAL A 15 4.03 -2.72 -3.67
C VAL A 15 5.44 -3.25 -3.61
N CYS A 16 6.10 -3.07 -2.46
CA CYS A 16 7.46 -3.52 -2.21
C CYS A 16 7.45 -4.44 -1.00
N THR A 17 7.91 -5.67 -1.20
CA THR A 17 7.92 -6.70 -0.16
C THR A 17 9.27 -7.41 -0.16
N GLN A 18 9.69 -7.83 1.03
CA GLN A 18 10.87 -8.66 1.18
C GLN A 18 10.64 -10.08 0.64
N VAL A 19 11.71 -10.71 0.19
CA VAL A 19 11.77 -12.14 -0.13
C VAL A 19 12.62 -12.81 0.94
N MET A 20 12.12 -13.90 1.53
CA MET A 20 12.86 -14.69 2.52
C MET A 20 13.70 -15.75 1.80
N SER A 21 15.02 -15.55 1.71
CA SER A 21 15.94 -16.58 1.22
C SER A 21 16.19 -17.68 2.27
N GLU A 22 16.70 -18.84 1.87
CA GLU A 22 17.07 -19.92 2.81
C GLU A 22 18.15 -19.47 3.79
N GLU A 23 19.09 -18.66 3.32
CA GLU A 23 20.14 -18.09 4.16
C GLU A 23 19.54 -17.17 5.24
N ASN A 24 18.60 -16.28 4.85
CA ASN A 24 17.95 -15.36 5.78
C ASN A 24 17.03 -16.11 6.76
N PHE A 25 16.33 -17.14 6.29
CA PHE A 25 15.53 -18.03 7.13
C PHE A 25 16.37 -18.64 8.26
N ASN A 26 17.57 -19.12 7.91
CA ASN A 26 18.48 -19.69 8.89
C ASN A 26 19.10 -18.66 9.84
N LYS A 27 19.49 -17.49 9.32
CA LYS A 27 20.05 -16.39 10.13
C LYS A 27 19.06 -15.85 11.15
N ASN A 28 17.79 -15.75 10.78
CA ASN A 28 16.73 -15.25 11.66
C ASN A 28 16.30 -16.26 12.74
N LYS A 29 16.79 -17.51 12.69
CA LYS A 29 16.49 -18.57 13.67
C LYS A 29 14.98 -18.85 13.83
N VAL A 30 14.27 -18.84 12.71
CA VAL A 30 12.80 -19.00 12.67
C VAL A 30 12.37 -20.41 12.25
N GLN A 31 13.31 -21.36 12.14
CA GLN A 31 13.01 -22.70 11.62
C GLN A 31 12.07 -23.50 12.51
N ASP A 32 12.11 -23.27 13.82
CA ASP A 32 11.33 -24.01 14.81
C ASP A 32 9.94 -23.38 15.07
N LEU A 33 9.59 -22.30 14.37
CA LEU A 33 8.31 -21.62 14.50
C LEU A 33 7.28 -22.25 13.56
N GLU A 34 6.30 -22.95 14.13
CA GLU A 34 5.27 -23.71 13.39
C GLU A 34 4.48 -22.87 12.37
N TYR A 35 4.35 -21.56 12.60
CA TYR A 35 3.60 -20.65 11.73
C TYR A 35 4.43 -20.04 10.59
N VAL A 36 5.74 -20.26 10.53
CA VAL A 36 6.59 -19.68 9.49
C VAL A 36 6.70 -20.66 8.32
N GLN A 37 6.03 -20.31 7.22
CA GLN A 37 6.06 -21.10 5.99
C GLN A 37 7.33 -20.78 5.16
N GLY A 38 8.46 -21.38 5.55
CA GLY A 38 9.66 -21.50 4.71
C GLY A 38 10.17 -20.22 4.02
N THR A 39 10.71 -20.40 2.80
CA THR A 39 11.30 -19.35 1.97
C THR A 39 10.33 -18.75 0.95
N GLY A 40 10.65 -17.57 0.43
CA GLY A 40 9.83 -16.81 -0.51
C GLY A 40 9.01 -15.71 0.18
N GLY A 41 7.71 -15.65 -0.13
CA GLY A 41 6.78 -14.68 0.48
C GLY A 41 6.77 -13.28 -0.15
N GLY A 42 7.56 -13.04 -1.20
CA GLY A 42 7.50 -11.80 -1.96
C GLY A 42 6.24 -11.69 -2.81
N PHE A 43 5.74 -10.47 -3.01
CA PHE A 43 4.64 -10.14 -3.91
C PHE A 43 4.77 -8.72 -4.48
N SER A 44 6.02 -8.28 -4.67
CA SER A 44 6.32 -6.95 -5.22
C SER A 44 5.71 -6.80 -6.61
N ALA A 45 4.99 -5.70 -6.82
CA ALA A 45 4.25 -5.44 -8.04
C ALA A 45 4.02 -3.94 -8.23
N ILE A 46 3.87 -3.52 -9.48
CA ILE A 46 3.49 -2.17 -9.88
C ILE A 46 2.14 -2.27 -10.57
N PHE A 47 1.16 -1.51 -10.09
CA PHE A 47 -0.18 -1.40 -10.67
C PHE A 47 -0.38 -0.02 -11.29
N GLY A 48 -1.07 0.01 -12.42
CA GLY A 48 -1.50 1.25 -13.06
C GLY A 48 -2.80 1.81 -12.48
N PRO A 49 -3.19 3.03 -12.87
CA PRO A 49 -4.36 3.74 -12.32
C PRO A 49 -5.70 3.05 -12.58
N GLY A 50 -5.78 2.13 -13.55
CA GLY A 50 -6.96 1.29 -13.78
C GLY A 50 -6.96 -0.02 -12.98
N GLY A 51 -5.95 -0.24 -12.13
CA GLY A 51 -5.77 -1.48 -11.39
C GLY A 51 -5.11 -2.61 -12.19
N GLU A 52 -4.63 -2.36 -13.41
CA GLU A 52 -3.89 -3.36 -14.18
C GLU A 52 -2.47 -3.56 -13.60
N PRO A 53 -1.97 -4.81 -13.50
CA PRO A 53 -0.58 -5.05 -13.15
C PRO A 53 0.33 -4.68 -14.34
N ILE A 54 1.24 -3.73 -14.12
CA ILE A 54 2.23 -3.27 -15.10
C ILE A 54 3.51 -4.11 -15.01
N ALA A 55 3.92 -4.45 -13.79
CA ALA A 55 5.09 -5.29 -13.55
C ALA A 55 4.88 -6.12 -12.29
N THR A 56 5.35 -7.37 -12.29
CA THR A 56 5.24 -8.29 -11.16
C THR A 56 6.55 -9.06 -10.96
N MET A 57 6.80 -9.51 -9.73
CA MET A 57 7.92 -10.40 -9.40
C MET A 57 7.43 -11.77 -8.96
N PRO A 58 8.18 -12.84 -9.25
CA PRO A 58 8.03 -14.12 -8.55
C PRO A 58 8.22 -13.94 -7.04
N SER A 59 7.54 -14.77 -6.25
CA SER A 59 7.55 -14.67 -4.78
C SER A 59 8.82 -15.17 -4.12
N ASP A 60 9.62 -15.93 -4.86
CA ASP A 60 10.85 -16.62 -4.44
C ASP A 60 12.13 -15.96 -4.95
N LYS A 61 12.02 -14.87 -5.73
CA LYS A 61 13.18 -14.23 -6.37
C LYS A 61 13.35 -12.79 -5.94
N GLU A 62 14.56 -12.48 -5.48
CA GLU A 62 15.01 -11.12 -5.27
C GLU A 62 15.26 -10.41 -6.62
N GLY A 63 15.01 -9.12 -6.65
CA GLY A 63 15.34 -8.30 -7.81
C GLY A 63 14.78 -6.88 -7.71
N ILE A 64 14.92 -6.16 -8.82
CA ILE A 64 14.43 -4.78 -8.97
C ILE A 64 13.34 -4.78 -10.05
N LEU A 65 12.16 -4.26 -9.69
CA LEU A 65 11.08 -4.03 -10.66
C LEU A 65 11.27 -2.68 -11.34
N TYR A 66 11.13 -2.67 -12.66
CA TYR A 66 11.13 -1.47 -13.48
C TYR A 66 9.84 -1.38 -14.28
N ALA A 67 9.30 -0.17 -14.40
CA ALA A 67 8.17 0.13 -15.26
C ALA A 67 8.32 1.54 -15.82
N ASN A 68 7.91 1.73 -17.07
CA ASN A 68 7.72 3.05 -17.65
C ASN A 68 6.26 3.44 -17.45
N VAL A 69 6.01 4.63 -16.92
CA VAL A 69 4.67 5.11 -16.60
C VAL A 69 4.42 6.47 -17.25
N ASP A 70 3.25 6.65 -17.83
CA ASP A 70 2.76 7.97 -18.26
C ASP A 70 1.88 8.55 -17.14
N VAL A 71 2.34 9.63 -16.51
CA VAL A 71 1.61 10.27 -15.40
C VAL A 71 0.26 10.84 -15.86
N ASN A 72 0.06 11.06 -17.16
CA ASN A 72 -1.22 11.50 -17.72
C ASN A 72 -2.31 10.42 -17.64
N ASP A 73 -1.95 9.15 -17.48
CA ASP A 73 -2.95 8.07 -17.34
C ASP A 73 -3.80 8.23 -16.08
N LYS A 74 -3.29 8.89 -15.04
CA LYS A 74 -4.09 9.30 -13.87
C LYS A 74 -5.28 10.18 -14.26
N LEU A 75 -5.08 11.12 -15.19
CA LEU A 75 -6.15 12.01 -15.63
C LEU A 75 -7.23 11.23 -16.36
N ARG A 76 -6.82 10.28 -17.22
CA ARG A 76 -7.74 9.38 -17.92
C ARG A 76 -8.54 8.50 -16.95
N ALA A 77 -7.90 7.93 -15.93
CA ALA A 77 -8.59 7.13 -14.92
C ALA A 77 -9.60 7.97 -14.10
N LYS A 78 -9.24 9.20 -13.72
CA LYS A 78 -10.15 10.12 -13.01
C LYS A 78 -11.37 10.55 -13.83
N GLN A 79 -11.29 10.55 -15.16
CA GLN A 79 -12.46 10.80 -16.00
C GLN A 79 -13.57 9.75 -15.77
N TRP A 80 -13.18 8.50 -15.50
CA TRP A 80 -14.12 7.43 -15.18
C TRP A 80 -14.56 7.47 -13.72
N LEU A 81 -13.61 7.61 -12.79
CA LEU A 81 -13.88 7.62 -11.35
C LEU A 81 -12.99 8.62 -10.62
N ASP A 82 -13.57 9.74 -10.15
CA ASP A 82 -12.87 10.70 -9.29
C ASP A 82 -13.55 10.82 -7.93
N VAL A 83 -13.08 10.02 -6.97
CA VAL A 83 -13.69 9.83 -5.64
C VAL A 83 -13.76 11.09 -4.78
N VAL A 84 -12.91 12.09 -5.05
CA VAL A 84 -12.93 13.41 -4.37
C VAL A 84 -13.41 14.54 -5.30
N GLY A 85 -13.78 14.21 -6.53
CA GLY A 85 -14.23 15.15 -7.55
C GLY A 85 -15.69 14.92 -7.90
N HIS A 86 -15.97 14.65 -9.18
CA HIS A 86 -17.34 14.54 -9.70
C HIS A 86 -18.15 13.39 -9.09
N TYR A 87 -17.49 12.31 -8.63
CA TYR A 87 -18.16 11.18 -8.00
C TYR A 87 -18.51 11.44 -6.53
N SER A 88 -17.89 12.47 -5.92
CA SER A 88 -18.13 12.83 -4.53
C SER A 88 -19.48 13.54 -4.34
N ARG A 89 -20.10 13.33 -3.17
CA ARG A 89 -21.34 14.00 -2.74
C ARG A 89 -21.08 14.80 -1.46
N PRO A 90 -20.36 15.94 -1.54
CA PRO A 90 -20.00 16.74 -0.37
C PRO A 90 -21.22 17.33 0.34
N ASP A 91 -22.37 17.41 -0.36
CA ASP A 91 -23.66 17.79 0.21
C ASP A 91 -24.27 16.70 1.11
N MET A 92 -23.87 15.43 0.95
CA MET A 92 -24.32 14.31 1.78
C MET A 92 -23.31 13.93 2.86
N LEU A 93 -22.03 13.80 2.48
CA LEU A 93 -20.98 13.34 3.38
C LEU A 93 -19.74 14.23 3.21
N SER A 94 -19.26 14.75 4.33
CA SER A 94 -17.99 15.47 4.40
C SER A 94 -17.14 14.93 5.54
N LEU A 95 -15.83 14.77 5.28
CA LEU A 95 -14.86 14.36 6.28
C LEU A 95 -14.07 15.58 6.77
N ARG A 96 -14.11 15.86 8.08
CA ARG A 96 -13.27 16.88 8.72
C ARG A 96 -12.07 16.18 9.38
N VAL A 97 -10.86 16.57 8.97
CA VAL A 97 -9.62 16.00 9.51
C VAL A 97 -9.11 16.89 10.64
N ASN A 98 -8.87 16.29 11.82
CA ASN A 98 -8.12 16.95 12.88
C ASN A 98 -6.62 16.88 12.55
N THR A 99 -5.99 18.05 12.38
CA THR A 99 -4.56 18.16 12.04
C THR A 99 -3.67 18.35 13.27
N HIS A 100 -4.25 18.43 14.48
CA HIS A 100 -3.50 18.55 15.72
C HIS A 100 -2.98 17.19 16.20
N PRO A 101 -1.75 17.10 16.71
CA PRO A 101 -1.25 15.89 17.37
C PRO A 101 -2.12 15.54 18.59
N SER A 102 -2.70 14.35 18.60
CA SER A 102 -3.41 13.81 19.76
C SER A 102 -2.46 13.00 20.64
N LYS A 103 -2.58 13.17 21.96
CA LYS A 103 -1.86 12.33 22.93
C LYS A 103 -2.66 11.04 23.19
N PRO A 104 -2.04 9.85 23.12
CA PRO A 104 -2.73 8.60 23.44
C PRO A 104 -2.87 8.35 24.95
N VAL A 105 -2.14 9.09 25.78
CA VAL A 105 -2.09 8.94 27.24
C VAL A 105 -2.16 10.32 27.91
N PHE A 106 -2.99 10.44 28.95
CA PHE A 106 -3.08 11.59 29.84
C PHE A 106 -2.82 11.11 31.28
N PHE A 107 -1.84 11.71 31.95
CA PHE A 107 -1.50 11.37 33.34
C PHE A 107 -2.37 12.18 34.30
N ALA A 108 -2.86 11.54 35.36
CA ALA A 108 -3.84 12.11 36.28
C ALA A 108 -3.35 13.35 37.08
N GLU A 109 -2.05 13.65 37.08
CA GLU A 109 -1.45 14.73 37.86
C GLU A 109 -1.16 16.01 37.05
N GLU A 110 -1.37 16.03 35.73
CA GLU A 110 -1.25 17.26 34.94
C GLU A 110 -2.60 17.99 34.89
N PRO A 111 -2.68 19.28 35.29
CA PRO A 111 -3.91 20.05 35.12
C PRO A 111 -4.24 20.15 33.62
N GLU A 112 -5.51 19.91 33.27
CA GLU A 112 -6.02 20.07 31.91
C GLU A 112 -5.63 21.44 31.33
N LYS A 113 -5.11 21.42 30.10
CA LYS A 113 -4.84 22.64 29.32
C LYS A 113 -6.11 23.25 28.77
#